data_AF-A0A0G0VVE2-F1
#
_entry.id   AF-A0A0G0VVE2-F1
#
_cell.length_a   1.000
_cell.length_b   1.000
_cell.length_c   1.000
_cell.angle_alpha   90.00
_cell.angle_beta   90.00
_cell.angle_gamma   90.00
#
_symmetry.space_group_name_H-M   'P 1'
#
loop_
_entity.id
_entity.type
_entity.pdbx_description
1 polymer ?
#
loop_
_entity_poly.entity_id
_entity_poly.type
_entity_poly.pdbx_seq_one_letter_code
_entity_poly.pdbx_strand_id
1 'polypeptide(L)'
;MKIAVGSTNPVKIEAAKRAFGKVWPKKKLEIVGIEVPSGVSQQPMTDKEAVKGARNRAKVAIKSARADFGVGLEGGLQKFWYGAWAR
;
A
#
# COMPACT_ATOMS: atom_id res chain seq x y z
N MET A 1 11.22 -3.33 -14.54
CA MET A 1 10.57 -2.19 -13.86
C MET A 1 10.32 -2.63 -12.44
N LYS A 2 10.87 -1.88 -11.48
CA LYS A 2 10.85 -2.22 -10.07
C LYS A 2 9.72 -1.48 -9.36
N ILE A 3 8.92 -2.21 -8.61
CA ILE A 3 7.79 -1.68 -7.84
C ILE A 3 7.99 -2.06 -6.38
N ALA A 4 8.02 -1.07 -5.50
CA ALA A 4 8.14 -1.27 -4.07
C ALA A 4 6.78 -1.14 -3.39
N VAL A 5 6.34 -2.19 -2.71
CA VAL A 5 5.12 -2.19 -1.91
C VAL A 5 5.50 -1.93 -0.47
N GLY A 6 4.94 -0.90 0.18
CA GLY A 6 5.19 -0.55 1.57
C GLY A 6 4.50 -1.49 2.58
N SER A 7 4.59 -2.79 2.34
CA SER A 7 4.15 -3.87 3.20
C SER A 7 4.84 -5.17 2.79
N THR A 8 5.10 -6.04 3.77
CA THR A 8 5.54 -7.43 3.55
C THR A 8 4.39 -8.43 3.47
N ASN A 9 3.13 -7.96 3.59
CA ASN A 9 1.96 -8.84 3.50
C ASN A 9 1.82 -9.39 2.06
N PRO A 10 1.82 -10.72 1.87
CA PRO A 10 1.79 -11.34 0.54
C PRO A 10 0.53 -10.97 -0.26
N VAL A 11 -0.61 -10.76 0.39
CA VAL A 11 -1.86 -10.36 -0.27
C VAL A 11 -1.72 -8.97 -0.90
N LYS A 12 -1.10 -8.02 -0.19
CA LYS A 12 -0.87 -6.66 -0.68
C LYS A 12 0.13 -6.65 -1.85
N ILE A 13 1.17 -7.47 -1.76
CA ILE A 13 2.18 -7.63 -2.81
C ILE A 13 1.55 -8.21 -4.08
N GLU A 14 0.76 -9.27 -3.95
CA GLU A 14 0.09 -9.92 -5.07
C GLU A 14 -0.97 -9.01 -5.72
N ALA A 15 -1.70 -8.21 -4.93
CA ALA A 15 -2.62 -7.20 -5.44
C ALA A 15 -1.90 -6.17 -6.32
N ALA A 16 -0.75 -5.66 -5.86
CA ALA A 16 0.08 -4.75 -6.66
C ALA A 16 0.60 -5.43 -7.94
N LYS A 17 1.09 -6.67 -7.84
CA LYS A 17 1.54 -7.46 -8.99
C LYS A 17 0.48 -7.55 -10.07
N ARG A 18 -0.74 -7.93 -9.69
CA ARG A 18 -1.87 -8.07 -10.61
C ARG A 18 -2.25 -6.74 -11.24
N ALA A 19 -2.31 -5.66 -10.47
CA ALA A 19 -2.65 -4.34 -10.96
C ALA A 19 -1.62 -3.87 -12.01
N PHE A 20 -0.33 -3.91 -11.69
CA PHE A 20 0.73 -3.51 -12.62
C PHE A 20 0.82 -4.45 -13.84
N GLY A 21 0.57 -5.75 -13.66
CA GLY A 21 0.54 -6.72 -14.76
C GLY A 21 -0.58 -6.45 -15.77
N LYS A 22 -1.73 -5.93 -15.32
CA LYS A 22 -2.80 -5.50 -16.23
C LYS A 22 -2.43 -4.22 -17.01
N VAL A 23 -1.76 -3.27 -16.37
CA VAL A 23 -1.36 -2.00 -17.01
C VAL A 23 -0.18 -2.20 -17.98
N TRP A 24 0.80 -3.05 -17.62
CA TRP A 24 1.99 -3.33 -18.43
C TRP A 24 2.20 -4.83 -18.67
N PRO A 25 1.35 -5.48 -19.48
CA PRO A 25 1.33 -6.94 -19.64
C PRO A 25 2.60 -7.52 -20.26
N LYS A 26 3.34 -6.73 -21.05
CA LYS A 26 4.56 -7.18 -21.75
C LYS A 26 5.85 -6.79 -21.02
N LYS A 27 5.79 -6.06 -19.91
CA LYS A 27 6.98 -5.55 -19.21
C LYS A 27 7.39 -6.52 -18.11
N LYS A 28 8.69 -6.78 -17.97
CA LYS A 28 9.22 -7.53 -16.82
C LYS A 28 9.04 -6.70 -15.55
N LEU A 29 8.19 -7.18 -14.64
CA LEU A 29 7.91 -6.56 -13.35
C LEU A 29 8.73 -7.24 -12.26
N GLU A 30 9.43 -6.44 -11.47
CA GLU A 30 10.07 -6.86 -10.22
C GLU A 30 9.31 -6.18 -9.08
N ILE A 31 8.68 -6.97 -8.21
CA ILE A 31 7.90 -6.43 -7.10
C ILE A 31 8.56 -6.84 -5.80
N VAL A 32 8.82 -5.87 -4.94
CA VAL A 32 9.49 -6.07 -3.65
C VAL A 32 8.62 -5.50 -2.53
N GLY A 33 8.40 -6.30 -1.49
CA GLY A 33 7.77 -5.85 -0.25
C GLY A 33 8.79 -5.20 0.66
N ILE A 34 8.50 -4.01 1.17
CA ILE A 34 9.34 -3.27 2.10
C ILE A 34 8.54 -3.05 3.38
N GLU A 35 9.09 -3.49 4.50
CA GLU A 35 8.54 -3.18 5.81
C GLU A 35 8.78 -1.70 6.11
N VAL A 36 7.68 -0.98 6.33
CA VAL A 36 7.69 0.46 6.60
C VAL A 36 6.60 0.78 7.63
N PRO A 37 6.83 1.74 8.54
CA PRO A 37 5.78 2.26 9.41
C PRO A 37 4.76 3.07 8.57
N SER A 38 3.48 3.01 8.95
CA SER A 38 2.43 3.81 8.30
C SER A 38 2.52 5.30 8.66
N GLY A 39 3.09 5.62 9.83
CA GLY A 39 3.12 6.99 10.36
C GLY A 39 1.74 7.55 10.73
N VAL A 40 0.77 6.67 10.93
CA VAL A 40 -0.60 6.93 11.43
C VAL A 40 -0.99 5.83 12.43
N SER A 41 -2.18 5.90 13.02
CA SER A 41 -2.71 4.83 13.88
C SER A 41 -2.63 3.46 13.20
N GLN A 42 -2.45 2.39 13.98
CA GLN A 42 -2.54 1.01 13.48
C GLN A 42 -3.92 0.70 12.88
N GLN A 43 -4.95 1.41 13.35
CA GLN A 43 -6.31 1.29 12.85
C GLN A 43 -6.83 2.69 12.49
N PRO A 44 -6.65 3.14 11.24
CA PRO A 44 -7.14 4.42 10.76
C PRO A 44 -8.67 4.48 10.86
N MET A 45 -9.20 5.52 11.50
CA MET A 45 -10.66 5.67 11.73
C MET A 45 -11.35 6.60 10.73
N THR A 46 -10.56 7.17 9.80
CA THR A 46 -11.04 8.09 8.78
C THR A 46 -10.30 7.85 7.46
N ASP A 47 -10.96 8.15 6.33
CA ASP A 47 -10.34 8.06 5.00
C ASP A 47 -9.10 8.93 4.89
N LYS A 48 -9.13 10.13 5.50
CA LYS A 48 -8.00 11.07 5.49
C LYS A 48 -6.77 10.45 6.16
N GLU A 49 -6.95 9.72 7.25
CA GLU A 49 -5.88 9.03 7.94
C GLU A 49 -5.38 7.81 7.15
N ALA A 50 -6.28 6.99 6.62
CA ALA A 50 -5.92 5.82 5.80
C ALA A 50 -5.12 6.24 4.56
N VAL A 51 -5.57 7.28 3.84
CA VAL A 51 -4.87 7.83 2.67
C VAL A 51 -3.50 8.39 3.06
N LYS A 52 -3.38 9.05 4.22
CA LYS A 52 -2.09 9.52 4.74
C LYS A 52 -1.14 8.36 5.00
N GLY A 53 -1.62 7.31 5.67
CA GLY A 53 -0.85 6.08 5.93
C GLY A 53 -0.37 5.42 4.64
N ALA A 54 -1.27 5.21 3.68
CA ALA A 54 -0.92 4.65 2.36
C ALA A 54 0.14 5.49 1.63
N ARG A 55 -0.02 6.83 1.58
CA ARG A 55 0.97 7.72 0.94
C ARG A 55 2.33 7.67 1.62
N ASN A 56 2.37 7.62 2.95
CA ASN A 56 3.62 7.52 3.69
C ASN A 56 4.35 6.21 3.35
N ARG A 57 3.63 5.08 3.41
CA ARG A 57 4.18 3.77 3.05
C ARG A 57 4.75 3.76 1.64
N ALA A 58 4.01 4.27 0.65
CA ALA A 58 4.44 4.35 -0.74
C ALA A 58 5.73 5.17 -0.91
N LYS A 59 5.80 6.34 -0.27
CA LYS A 59 6.95 7.26 -0.33
C LYS A 59 8.21 6.69 0.31
N VAL A 60 8.07 5.97 1.42
CA VAL A 60 9.22 5.33 2.07
C VAL A 60 9.67 4.14 1.23
N ALA A 61 8.75 3.28 0.80
CA ALA A 61 9.08 2.07 0.03
C ALA A 61 9.83 2.38 -1.27
N ILE A 62 9.37 3.38 -2.05
CA ILE A 62 10.04 3.75 -3.32
C ILE A 62 11.48 4.22 -3.09
N LYS A 63 11.71 5.00 -2.03
CA LYS A 63 13.05 5.50 -1.68
C LYS A 63 13.95 4.37 -1.19
N SER A 64 13.47 3.54 -0.27
CA SER A 64 14.24 2.43 0.31
C SER A 64 14.68 1.42 -0.73
N ALA A 65 13.81 1.09 -1.68
CA ALA A 65 14.10 0.10 -2.72
C ALA A 65 14.77 0.68 -3.98
N ARG A 66 14.90 2.02 -4.06
CA ARG A 66 15.25 2.77 -5.29
C ARG A 66 14.42 2.28 -6.49
N ALA A 67 13.11 2.15 -6.28
CA ALA A 67 12.18 1.60 -7.24
C ALA A 67 11.63 2.67 -8.19
N ASP A 68 11.09 2.25 -9.33
CA ASP A 68 10.42 3.13 -10.30
C ASP A 68 9.07 3.61 -9.75
N PHE A 69 8.39 2.76 -8.96
CA PHE A 69 7.09 3.03 -8.35
C PHE A 69 7.07 2.62 -6.87
N GLY A 70 6.31 3.37 -6.08
CA GLY A 70 5.96 3.06 -4.70
C GLY A 70 4.47 2.84 -4.54
N VAL A 71 4.09 1.77 -3.85
CA VAL A 71 2.69 1.40 -3.60
C VAL A 71 2.45 1.34 -2.10
N GLY A 72 1.39 1.98 -1.63
CA GLY A 72 0.92 1.90 -0.26
C GLY A 72 -0.54 1.47 -0.25
N LEU A 73 -0.86 0.51 0.61
CA LEU A 73 -2.18 -0.07 0.76
C LEU A 73 -2.51 -0.07 2.26
N GLU A 74 -3.54 0.66 2.65
CA GLU A 74 -3.98 0.79 4.04
C GLU A 74 -5.48 0.54 4.09
N GLY A 75 -5.90 -0.35 4.99
CA GLY A 75 -7.32 -0.51 5.32
C GLY A 75 -7.71 0.52 6.38
N GLY A 76 -8.98 0.88 6.41
CA GLY A 76 -9.52 1.78 7.42
C GLY A 76 -10.78 1.22 8.05
N LEU A 77 -11.14 1.75 9.21
CA LEU A 77 -12.48 1.61 9.76
C LEU A 77 -13.22 2.93 9.61
N GLN A 78 -14.52 2.84 9.37
CA GLN A 78 -15.42 3.97 9.61
C GLN A 78 -16.35 3.64 10.77
N LYS A 79 -16.43 4.57 11.71
CA LYS A 79 -17.39 4.52 12.81
C LYS A 79 -18.72 5.15 12.41
N PHE A 80 -19.80 4.46 12.74
CA PHE A 80 -21.20 4.88 12.65
C PHE A 80 -21.85 4.71 14.03
N TRP A 81 -23.06 5.25 14.20
CA TRP A 81 -23.79 5.16 15.47
C TRP A 81 -24.19 3.71 15.82
N TYR A 82 -24.31 2.82 14.83
CA TYR A 82 -24.69 1.41 14.99
C TYR A 82 -23.53 0.43 14.87
N GLY A 83 -22.27 0.89 14.72
CA GLY A 83 -21.12 -0.01 14.62
C GLY A 83 -19.94 0.57 13.84
N ALA A 84 -18.94 -0.28 13.57
CA ALA A 84 -17.77 0.07 12.76
C ALA A 84 -17.61 -0.91 11.60
N TRP A 85 -17.27 -0.39 10.42
CA TRP A 85 -17.16 -1.18 9.19
C TRP A 85 -15.79 -0.98 8.57
N ALA A 86 -15.19 -2.09 8.13
CA ALA A 86 -13.92 -2.08 7.41
C ALA A 86 -14.10 -1.58 5.98
N ARG A 87 -13.06 -0.89 5.49
CA ARG A 87 -12.92 -0.43 4.12
C ARG A 87 -11.51 -0.74 3.62
#